data_AF-A0A7W9CHX6-F1
#
_entry.id   AF-A0A7W9CHX6-F1
#
_cell.length_a   1.000
_cell.length_b   1.000
_cell.length_c   1.000
_cell.angle_alpha   90.00
_cell.angle_beta   90.00
_cell.angle_gamma   90.00
#
_symmetry.space_group_name_H-M   'P 1'
#
loop_
_entity.id
_entity.type
_entity.pdbx_description
1 polymer ?
#
loop_
_entity_poly.entity_id
_entity_poly.type
_entity_poly.pdbx_seq_one_letter_code
_entity_poly.pdbx_strand_id
1 'polypeptide(L)'
;MTAAHVFDRMPAVEARIGWRTALADGDWKFDPQPLRIRDRENAPLWYQIEGRDIAVMEIVAPEAFARAAIPLGWLAERDSFEALQVGPGDELLSLGFPRGLSANRAGFPILRVGRVASYPLAPVAAFPTFLLDFTVFPGNSGGPVFWTPTARRRPGTAEPTHPFIAGLLTQEVKVKDEQLDIGIVTHAQFIREAITLLDTERSGP
;
A
#
# COMPACT_ATOMS: atom_id res chain seq x y z
N MET A 1 -2.08 4.79 -5.38
CA MET A 1 -2.96 4.16 -4.37
C MET A 1 -2.55 4.62 -2.98
N THR A 2 -3.51 4.78 -2.07
CA THR A 2 -3.30 5.08 -0.63
C THR A 2 -4.55 4.64 0.16
N ALA A 3 -4.52 4.73 1.49
CA ALA A 3 -5.72 4.51 2.30
C ALA A 3 -6.68 5.70 2.11
N ALA A 4 -7.98 5.44 1.94
CA ALA A 4 -8.98 6.47 1.62
C ALA A 4 -8.97 7.62 2.63
N HIS A 5 -8.96 7.29 3.93
CA HIS A 5 -8.99 8.28 4.99
C HIS A 5 -7.77 9.24 4.97
N VAL A 6 -6.67 8.87 4.31
CA VAL A 6 -5.50 9.75 4.16
C VAL A 6 -5.88 10.97 3.34
N PHE A 7 -6.56 10.79 2.22
CA PHE A 7 -7.05 11.92 1.41
C PHE A 7 -8.22 12.62 2.08
N ASP A 8 -9.14 11.89 2.71
CA ASP A 8 -10.30 12.50 3.36
C ASP A 8 -9.90 13.46 4.49
N ARG A 9 -8.83 13.14 5.24
CA ARG A 9 -8.32 14.00 6.32
C ARG A 9 -7.44 15.15 5.83
N MET A 10 -7.04 15.19 4.55
CA MET A 10 -6.28 16.30 4.00
C MET A 10 -7.22 17.46 3.66
N PRO A 11 -7.11 18.63 4.32
CA PRO A 11 -8.00 19.77 4.03
C PRO A 11 -7.62 20.50 2.75
N ALA A 12 -6.39 20.31 2.25
CA ALA A 12 -5.88 20.98 1.06
C ALA A 12 -6.34 20.28 -0.24
N VAL A 13 -6.43 21.04 -1.33
CA VAL A 13 -6.71 20.52 -2.68
C VAL A 13 -5.50 19.85 -3.32
N GLU A 14 -4.31 20.02 -2.72
CA GLU A 14 -3.04 19.47 -3.18
C GLU A 14 -2.36 18.65 -2.06
N ALA A 15 -1.73 17.56 -2.48
CA ALA A 15 -0.73 16.79 -1.76
C ALA A 15 0.65 17.00 -2.40
N ARG A 16 1.66 16.27 -1.92
CA ARG A 16 2.98 16.21 -2.55
C ARG A 16 3.35 14.77 -2.88
N ILE A 17 3.85 14.55 -4.09
CA ILE A 17 4.48 13.29 -4.49
C ILE A 17 5.99 13.47 -4.58
N GLY A 18 6.73 12.54 -3.99
CA GLY A 18 8.17 12.63 -3.87
C GLY A 18 8.90 11.77 -4.89
N TRP A 19 9.65 12.38 -5.80
CA TRP A 19 10.51 11.67 -6.75
C TRP A 19 11.95 11.59 -6.24
N ARG A 20 12.62 10.45 -6.47
CA ARG A 20 14.00 10.21 -6.01
C ARG A 20 14.84 9.76 -7.17
N THR A 21 15.92 10.49 -7.45
CA THR A 21 16.83 10.21 -8.57
C THR A 21 18.24 10.02 -8.05
N ALA A 22 18.87 8.90 -8.42
CA ALA A 22 20.26 8.64 -8.09
C ALA A 22 21.17 9.65 -8.82
N LEU A 23 22.16 10.18 -8.11
CA LEU A 23 23.17 11.10 -8.62
C LEU A 23 24.46 10.34 -8.95
N ALA A 24 25.32 10.93 -9.77
CA ALA A 24 26.55 10.29 -10.24
C ALA A 24 27.58 10.05 -9.13
N ASP A 25 27.50 10.80 -8.04
CA ASP A 25 28.35 10.68 -6.85
C ASP A 25 27.85 9.63 -5.85
N GLY A 26 26.73 8.95 -6.15
CA GLY A 26 26.11 7.95 -5.30
C GLY A 26 25.10 8.50 -4.29
N ASP A 27 24.91 9.83 -4.22
CA ASP A 27 23.83 10.43 -3.44
C ASP A 27 22.50 10.40 -4.21
N TRP A 28 21.43 10.89 -3.58
CA TRP A 28 20.08 10.91 -4.14
C TRP A 28 19.47 12.30 -4.04
N LYS A 29 18.89 12.77 -5.14
CA LYS A 29 18.06 13.97 -5.15
C LYS A 29 16.62 13.62 -4.79
N PHE A 30 16.07 14.28 -3.78
CA PHE A 30 14.64 14.29 -3.49
C PHE A 30 13.96 15.49 -4.15
N ASP A 31 12.97 15.23 -5.00
CA ASP A 31 12.27 16.25 -5.80
C ASP A 31 10.75 16.15 -5.58
N PRO A 32 10.21 16.78 -4.50
CA PRO A 32 8.79 16.75 -4.21
C PRO A 32 8.03 17.68 -5.15
N GLN A 33 7.01 17.14 -5.82
CA GLN A 33 6.16 17.86 -6.75
C GLN A 33 4.73 17.95 -6.22
N PRO A 34 4.00 19.05 -6.50
CA PRO A 34 2.60 19.16 -6.13
C PRO A 34 1.78 18.09 -6.87
N LEU A 35 0.83 17.51 -6.16
CA LEU A 35 -0.12 16.54 -6.68
C LEU A 35 -1.52 17.04 -6.36
N ARG A 36 -2.26 17.45 -7.38
CA ARG A 36 -3.65 17.87 -7.19
C ARG A 36 -4.51 16.64 -6.86
N ILE A 37 -5.23 16.70 -5.75
CA ILE A 37 -6.09 15.60 -5.26
C ILE A 37 -7.58 15.97 -5.31
N ARG A 38 -7.92 17.26 -5.45
CA ARG A 38 -9.29 17.74 -5.63
C ARG A 38 -9.39 18.72 -6.79
N ASP A 39 -10.53 18.76 -7.47
CA ASP A 39 -10.79 19.70 -8.58
C ASP A 39 -11.03 21.15 -8.08
N ARG A 40 -11.67 22.02 -8.87
CA ARG A 40 -11.91 23.42 -8.48
C ARG A 40 -13.15 23.54 -7.59
N GLU A 41 -14.07 22.60 -7.72
CA GLU A 41 -15.33 22.43 -7.01
C GLU A 41 -15.14 21.64 -5.70
N ASN A 42 -13.91 21.26 -5.39
CA ASN A 42 -13.48 20.49 -4.23
C ASN A 42 -13.94 19.02 -4.26
N ALA A 43 -14.31 18.49 -5.44
CA ALA A 43 -14.62 17.09 -5.63
C ALA A 43 -13.33 16.25 -5.67
N PRO A 44 -13.37 15.01 -5.16
CA PRO A 44 -12.21 14.13 -5.13
C PRO A 44 -11.79 13.72 -6.55
N LEU A 45 -10.48 13.75 -6.82
CA LEU A 45 -9.90 13.22 -8.07
C LEU A 45 -9.52 11.74 -7.97
N TRP A 46 -9.74 11.13 -6.80
CA TRP A 46 -9.48 9.72 -6.56
C TRP A 46 -10.79 8.93 -6.52
N TYR A 47 -10.69 7.63 -6.81
CA TYR A 47 -11.77 6.67 -6.74
C TYR A 47 -11.61 5.82 -5.49
N GLN A 48 -12.73 5.49 -4.86
CA GLN A 48 -12.80 4.62 -3.69
C GLN A 48 -13.81 3.51 -3.97
N ILE A 49 -13.60 2.34 -3.36
CA ILE A 49 -14.64 1.32 -3.28
C ILE A 49 -15.44 1.56 -2.01
N GLU A 50 -16.77 1.53 -2.13
CA GLU A 50 -17.66 1.70 -1.00
C GLU A 50 -17.35 0.68 0.12
N GLY A 51 -17.26 1.17 1.36
CA GLY A 51 -16.96 0.34 2.52
C GLY A 51 -15.54 -0.24 2.54
N ARG A 52 -14.60 0.30 1.75
CA ARG A 52 -13.18 -0.08 1.78
C ARG A 52 -12.32 1.17 1.91
N ASP A 53 -11.36 1.11 2.84
CA ASP A 53 -10.43 2.22 3.10
C ASP A 53 -9.27 2.26 2.07
N ILE A 54 -9.62 2.33 0.79
CA ILE A 54 -8.69 2.36 -0.35
C ILE A 54 -9.07 3.50 -1.28
N ALA A 55 -8.08 4.30 -1.66
CA ALA A 55 -8.19 5.30 -2.70
C ALA A 55 -7.15 5.04 -3.82
N VAL A 56 -7.61 5.12 -5.06
CA VAL A 56 -6.76 5.07 -6.25
C VAL A 56 -6.96 6.34 -7.07
N MET A 57 -5.87 6.82 -7.64
CA MET A 57 -5.87 8.04 -8.44
C MET A 57 -4.82 7.88 -9.51
N GLU A 58 -5.17 8.23 -10.74
CA GLU A 58 -4.19 8.33 -11.81
C GLU A 58 -3.33 9.58 -11.63
N ILE A 59 -2.04 9.47 -11.98
CA ILE A 59 -1.12 10.59 -11.99
C ILE A 59 -0.33 10.60 -13.29
N VAL A 60 0.15 11.77 -13.68
CA VAL A 60 1.20 11.89 -14.70
C VAL A 60 2.55 11.86 -13.98
N ALA A 61 3.24 10.73 -14.07
CA ALA A 61 4.59 10.57 -13.52
C ALA A 61 5.66 10.94 -14.56
N PRO A 62 6.87 11.39 -14.14
CA PRO A 62 7.99 11.51 -15.05
C PRO A 62 8.30 10.15 -15.71
N GLU A 63 8.71 10.16 -16.98
CA GLU A 63 8.83 8.96 -17.82
C GLU A 63 9.64 7.83 -17.18
N ALA A 64 10.75 8.17 -16.52
CA ALA A 64 11.59 7.19 -15.84
C ALA A 64 10.83 6.41 -14.75
N PHE A 65 9.97 7.08 -13.99
CA PHE A 65 9.16 6.44 -12.95
C PHE A 65 7.94 5.72 -13.52
N ALA A 66 7.35 6.23 -14.60
CA ALA A 66 6.26 5.54 -15.30
C ALA A 66 6.74 4.19 -15.87
N ARG A 67 7.94 4.14 -16.48
CA ARG A 67 8.54 2.89 -16.98
C ARG A 67 8.91 1.90 -15.87
N ALA A 68 9.24 2.41 -14.69
CA ALA A 68 9.60 1.60 -13.52
C ALA A 68 8.41 1.33 -12.59
N ALA A 69 7.17 1.62 -13.02
CA ALA A 69 5.99 1.40 -12.21
C ALA A 69 5.81 -0.08 -11.87
N ILE A 70 5.34 -0.36 -10.66
CA ILE A 70 5.03 -1.72 -10.22
C ILE A 70 3.87 -2.26 -11.09
N PRO A 71 4.04 -3.41 -11.79
CA PRO A 71 2.99 -3.95 -12.64
C PRO A 71 1.73 -4.33 -11.86
N LEU A 72 0.56 -4.19 -12.48
CA LEU A 72 -0.71 -4.63 -11.88
C LEU A 72 -0.68 -6.11 -11.46
N GLY A 73 0.00 -6.95 -12.23
CA GLY A 73 0.17 -8.39 -11.93
C GLY A 73 0.94 -8.68 -10.63
N TRP A 74 1.58 -7.69 -10.00
CA TRP A 74 2.23 -7.87 -8.70
C TRP A 74 1.27 -7.66 -7.53
N LEU A 75 0.06 -7.13 -7.75
CA LEU A 75 -0.97 -7.06 -6.71
C LEU A 75 -1.60 -8.45 -6.52
N ALA A 76 -1.62 -8.94 -5.28
CA ALA A 76 -2.25 -10.22 -4.95
C ALA A 76 -3.71 -10.28 -5.42
N GLU A 77 -4.07 -11.42 -6.00
CA GLU A 77 -5.42 -11.80 -6.42
C GLU A 77 -6.18 -12.46 -5.27
N ARG A 78 -7.46 -12.79 -5.51
CA ARG A 78 -8.38 -13.35 -4.50
C ARG A 78 -7.85 -14.65 -3.87
N ASP A 79 -7.13 -15.45 -4.63
CA ASP A 79 -6.64 -16.79 -4.28
C ASP A 79 -5.12 -16.82 -4.00
N SER A 80 -4.41 -15.71 -4.17
CA SER A 80 -2.95 -15.67 -4.06
C SER A 80 -2.44 -16.16 -2.70
N PHE A 81 -3.15 -15.84 -1.61
CA PHE A 81 -2.75 -16.28 -0.28
C PHE A 81 -2.91 -17.80 -0.11
N GLU A 82 -3.96 -18.41 -0.66
CA GLU A 82 -4.16 -19.86 -0.63
C GLU A 82 -3.14 -20.57 -1.54
N ALA A 83 -2.98 -20.08 -2.77
CA ALA A 83 -2.07 -20.64 -3.76
C ALA A 83 -0.60 -20.62 -3.30
N LEU A 84 -0.19 -19.54 -2.63
CA LEU A 84 1.16 -19.37 -2.10
C LEU A 84 1.30 -19.90 -0.67
N GLN A 85 0.21 -20.41 -0.07
CA GLN A 85 0.14 -20.89 1.30
C GLN A 85 0.55 -19.83 2.34
N VAL A 86 0.17 -18.58 2.13
CA VAL A 86 0.36 -17.49 3.09
C VAL A 86 -0.49 -17.76 4.34
N GLY A 87 0.11 -17.69 5.52
CA GLY A 87 -0.57 -17.97 6.77
C GLY A 87 0.02 -17.25 7.98
N PRO A 88 -0.58 -17.43 9.18
CA PRO A 88 -0.08 -16.86 10.42
C PRO A 88 1.41 -17.16 10.64
N GLY A 89 2.16 -16.16 11.07
CA GLY A 89 3.60 -16.24 11.29
C GLY A 89 4.46 -15.94 10.07
N ASP A 90 3.90 -15.93 8.85
CA ASP A 90 4.64 -15.52 7.66
C ASP A 90 5.05 -14.05 7.75
N GLU A 91 6.28 -13.75 7.37
CA GLU A 91 6.82 -12.39 7.38
C GLU A 91 6.40 -11.62 6.13
N LEU A 92 5.85 -10.43 6.36
CA LEU A 92 5.59 -9.43 5.34
C LEU A 92 6.32 -8.14 5.68
N LEU A 93 6.61 -7.37 4.64
CA LEU A 93 7.30 -6.10 4.72
C LEU A 93 6.30 -4.96 4.52
N SER A 94 6.47 -3.87 5.26
CA SER A 94 5.69 -2.64 5.13
C SER A 94 6.63 -1.45 4.94
N LEU A 95 6.33 -0.60 3.95
CA LEU A 95 7.03 0.65 3.71
C LEU A 95 6.14 1.84 4.08
N GLY A 96 6.69 2.81 4.80
CA GLY A 96 5.95 4.03 5.17
C GLY A 96 6.83 5.15 5.71
N PHE A 97 6.20 6.23 6.17
CA PHE A 97 6.85 7.38 6.79
C PHE A 97 6.29 7.59 8.20
N PRO A 98 6.61 6.70 9.17
CA PRO A 98 6.08 6.77 10.53
C PRO A 98 6.41 8.12 11.14
N ARG A 99 5.37 8.84 11.60
CA ARG A 99 5.43 10.21 12.12
C ARG A 99 6.06 11.21 11.16
N GLY A 100 5.97 10.95 9.85
CA GLY A 100 6.59 11.77 8.80
C GLY A 100 8.10 11.58 8.65
N LEU A 101 8.70 10.61 9.34
CA LEU A 101 10.14 10.38 9.32
C LEU A 101 10.55 9.57 8.08
N SER A 102 11.70 9.95 7.51
CA SER A 102 12.37 9.22 6.45
C SER A 102 13.52 8.38 7.02
N ALA A 103 13.88 7.30 6.33
CA ALA A 103 14.96 6.39 6.74
C ALA A 103 16.35 7.04 6.67
N ASN A 104 16.51 8.05 5.83
CA ASN A 104 17.77 8.74 5.57
C ASN A 104 17.53 10.13 4.99
N ARG A 105 18.62 10.89 4.77
CA ARG A 105 18.57 12.25 4.21
C ARG A 105 18.04 12.30 2.77
N ALA A 106 18.15 11.20 2.03
CA ALA A 106 17.57 11.05 0.69
C ALA A 106 16.03 10.91 0.70
N GLY A 107 15.42 10.87 1.89
CA GLY A 107 13.98 10.91 2.05
C GLY A 107 13.31 9.57 1.75
N PHE A 108 14.02 8.43 1.77
CA PHE A 108 13.39 7.13 1.51
C PHE A 108 12.44 6.70 2.64
N PRO A 109 11.39 5.92 2.33
CA PRO A 109 10.51 5.34 3.34
C PRO A 109 11.28 4.40 4.29
N ILE A 110 10.75 4.25 5.50
CA ILE A 110 11.24 3.29 6.50
C ILE A 110 10.61 1.93 6.21
N LEU A 111 11.46 0.91 6.01
CA LEU A 111 11.06 -0.48 5.86
C LEU A 111 10.89 -1.12 7.23
N ARG A 112 9.79 -1.85 7.41
CA ARG A 112 9.46 -2.58 8.65
C ARG A 112 9.00 -3.98 8.31
N VAL A 113 9.25 -4.91 9.21
CA VAL A 113 8.78 -6.29 9.11
C VAL A 113 7.66 -6.52 10.13
N GLY A 114 6.63 -7.25 9.74
CA GLY A 114 5.58 -7.74 10.61
C GLY A 114 5.20 -9.16 10.21
N ARG A 115 4.67 -9.94 11.16
CA ARG A 115 4.17 -11.30 10.88
C ARG A 115 2.66 -11.29 10.74
N VAL A 116 2.12 -12.14 9.87
CA VAL A 116 0.67 -12.32 9.78
C VAL A 116 0.14 -12.81 11.13
N ALA A 117 -0.82 -12.05 11.69
CA ALA A 117 -1.31 -12.21 13.05
C ALA A 117 -2.79 -12.62 13.13
N SER A 118 -3.43 -12.87 11.99
CA SER A 118 -4.84 -13.28 11.93
C SER A 118 -5.03 -14.54 11.10
N TYR A 119 -6.12 -15.25 11.38
CA TYR A 119 -6.63 -16.35 10.59
C TYR A 119 -8.16 -16.37 10.67
N PRO A 120 -8.86 -16.76 9.59
CA PRO A 120 -8.36 -17.07 8.25
C PRO A 120 -8.04 -15.81 7.42
N LEU A 121 -7.40 -16.00 6.26
CA LEU A 121 -7.02 -14.94 5.30
C LEU A 121 -7.82 -15.01 3.98
N ALA A 122 -8.61 -16.07 3.81
CA ALA A 122 -9.41 -16.34 2.63
C ALA A 122 -10.73 -17.03 3.04
N PRO A 123 -11.81 -16.88 2.25
CA PRO A 123 -11.89 -16.06 1.03
C PRO A 123 -11.89 -14.56 1.36
N VAL A 124 -11.25 -13.74 0.51
CA VAL A 124 -11.12 -12.28 0.70
C VAL A 124 -12.48 -11.58 0.89
N ALA A 125 -13.56 -12.12 0.31
CA ALA A 125 -14.90 -11.59 0.50
C ALA A 125 -15.40 -11.68 1.96
N ALA A 126 -15.07 -12.77 2.65
CA ALA A 126 -15.40 -12.97 4.07
C ALA A 126 -14.39 -12.32 5.01
N PHE A 127 -13.12 -12.23 4.57
CA PHE A 127 -12.01 -11.67 5.33
C PHE A 127 -11.34 -10.55 4.51
N PRO A 128 -11.95 -9.36 4.43
CA PRO A 128 -11.47 -8.28 3.56
C PRO A 128 -10.17 -7.61 4.06
N THR A 129 -9.79 -7.91 5.30
CA THR A 129 -8.58 -7.43 5.95
C THR A 129 -7.90 -8.54 6.73
N PHE A 130 -6.60 -8.42 6.93
CA PHE A 130 -5.81 -9.27 7.81
C PHE A 130 -4.92 -8.45 8.73
N LEU A 131 -4.44 -9.07 9.81
CA LEU A 131 -3.64 -8.41 10.83
C LEU A 131 -2.15 -8.68 10.63
N LEU A 132 -1.32 -7.68 10.93
CA LEU A 132 0.13 -7.77 11.02
C LEU A 132 0.62 -7.39 12.41
N ASP A 133 1.48 -8.22 12.99
CA ASP A 133 2.14 -8.00 14.27
C ASP A 133 3.32 -7.03 14.10
N PHE A 134 3.02 -5.73 14.18
CA PHE A 134 4.00 -4.64 14.28
C PHE A 134 3.32 -3.32 14.69
N THR A 135 3.99 -2.52 15.53
CA THR A 135 3.47 -1.20 15.95
C THR A 135 3.11 -0.35 14.74
N VAL A 136 1.95 0.28 14.71
CA VAL A 136 1.61 1.24 13.65
C VAL A 136 1.75 2.66 14.19
N PHE A 137 2.17 3.58 13.33
CA PHE A 137 2.27 5.00 13.66
C PHE A 137 1.51 5.79 12.60
N PRO A 138 1.00 6.99 12.95
CA PRO A 138 0.53 7.94 11.95
C PRO A 138 1.58 8.12 10.84
N GLY A 139 1.18 8.05 9.57
CA GLY A 139 2.10 8.08 8.43
C GLY A 139 2.53 6.71 7.88
N ASN A 140 2.13 5.60 8.53
CA ASN A 140 2.20 4.28 7.89
C ASN A 140 0.96 3.97 7.03
N SER A 141 -0.18 4.59 7.32
CA SER A 141 -1.42 4.40 6.54
C SER A 141 -1.21 4.73 5.06
N GLY A 142 -1.69 3.86 4.18
CA GLY A 142 -1.45 3.92 2.74
C GLY A 142 -0.12 3.31 2.29
N GLY A 143 0.71 2.82 3.21
CA GLY A 143 1.94 2.11 2.90
C GLY A 143 1.67 0.71 2.33
N PRO A 144 2.39 0.27 1.28
CA PRO A 144 2.23 -1.08 0.75
C PRO A 144 2.73 -2.12 1.75
N VAL A 145 2.02 -3.24 1.80
CA VAL A 145 2.43 -4.45 2.50
C VAL A 145 2.72 -5.51 1.44
N PHE A 146 3.92 -6.09 1.47
CA PHE A 146 4.40 -6.96 0.40
C PHE A 146 5.28 -8.08 0.95
N TRP A 147 5.40 -9.13 0.14
CA TRP A 147 6.28 -10.26 0.40
C TRP A 147 7.47 -10.24 -0.58
N THR A 148 8.62 -10.78 -0.17
CA THR A 148 9.81 -10.95 -1.02
C THR A 148 10.39 -12.36 -0.89
N PRO A 149 11.01 -12.92 -1.95
CA PRO A 149 11.61 -14.28 -1.96
C PRO A 149 12.64 -14.62 -0.87
N THR A 150 13.15 -13.65 -0.12
CA THR A 150 14.09 -13.88 0.98
C THR A 150 13.43 -14.29 2.31
N ALA A 151 12.10 -14.12 2.45
CA ALA A 151 11.35 -14.61 3.61
C ALA A 151 11.15 -16.13 3.45
N ARG A 152 12.08 -16.92 4.01
CA ARG A 152 12.13 -18.39 3.84
C ARG A 152 10.80 -19.05 4.20
N ARG A 153 10.19 -19.75 3.25
CA ARG A 153 9.01 -20.60 3.48
C ARG A 153 9.39 -22.05 3.75
N ARG A 154 8.39 -22.84 4.16
CA ARG A 154 8.50 -24.28 4.43
C ARG A 154 8.87 -25.02 3.13
N PRO A 155 9.66 -26.12 3.20
CA PRO A 155 9.97 -26.93 2.03
C PRO A 155 8.69 -27.41 1.31
N GLY A 156 8.61 -27.22 0.00
CA GLY A 156 7.52 -27.73 -0.85
C GLY A 156 6.39 -26.74 -1.17
N THR A 157 6.45 -25.49 -0.71
CA THR A 157 5.51 -24.43 -1.13
C THR A 157 5.91 -23.82 -2.47
N ALA A 158 4.96 -23.59 -3.37
CA ALA A 158 5.21 -22.81 -4.58
C ALA A 158 5.63 -21.39 -4.19
N GLU A 159 6.83 -20.98 -4.61
CA GLU A 159 7.32 -19.63 -4.34
C GLU A 159 7.00 -18.69 -5.51
N PRO A 160 6.51 -17.47 -5.23
CA PRO A 160 6.44 -16.43 -6.25
C PRO A 160 7.82 -16.19 -6.85
N THR A 161 7.90 -16.16 -8.17
CA THR A 161 9.14 -15.81 -8.89
C THR A 161 9.51 -14.32 -8.77
N HIS A 162 8.58 -13.50 -8.25
CA HIS A 162 8.73 -12.07 -8.00
C HIS A 162 8.05 -11.65 -6.69
N PRO A 163 8.43 -10.51 -6.08
CA PRO A 163 7.67 -9.93 -4.98
C PRO A 163 6.19 -9.74 -5.34
N PHE A 164 5.32 -9.80 -4.34
CA PHE A 164 3.90 -9.44 -4.52
C PHE A 164 3.44 -8.50 -3.42
N ILE A 165 2.54 -7.59 -3.77
CA ILE A 165 1.88 -6.68 -2.84
C ILE A 165 0.66 -7.41 -2.29
N ALA A 166 0.72 -7.75 -1.01
CA ALA A 166 -0.32 -8.44 -0.25
C ALA A 166 -1.52 -7.53 0.03
N GLY A 167 -1.26 -6.24 0.22
CA GLY A 167 -2.29 -5.26 0.50
C GLY A 167 -1.75 -3.89 0.88
N LEU A 168 -2.61 -3.11 1.50
CA LEU A 168 -2.32 -1.76 1.95
C LEU A 168 -2.55 -1.67 3.45
N LEU A 169 -1.58 -1.11 4.18
CA LEU A 169 -1.79 -0.82 5.60
C LEU A 169 -2.81 0.32 5.71
N THR A 170 -3.95 0.07 6.32
CA THR A 170 -5.03 1.06 6.43
C THR A 170 -5.13 1.57 7.86
N GLN A 171 -5.07 0.67 8.85
CA GLN A 171 -5.38 1.04 10.23
C GLN A 171 -4.44 0.36 11.24
N GLU A 172 -4.63 0.75 12.50
CA GLU A 172 -4.06 0.08 13.65
C GLU A 172 -5.19 -0.44 14.53
N VAL A 173 -4.97 -1.55 15.22
CA VAL A 173 -5.94 -2.06 16.19
C VAL A 173 -5.83 -1.21 17.46
N LYS A 174 -6.97 -0.64 17.86
CA LYS A 174 -7.13 0.06 19.14
C LYS A 174 -8.20 -0.63 19.97
N VAL A 175 -7.91 -0.83 21.25
CA VAL A 175 -8.91 -1.21 22.24
C VAL A 175 -9.02 -0.07 23.23
N LYS A 176 -10.14 0.65 23.18
CA LYS A 176 -10.29 1.96 23.86
C LYS A 176 -9.21 2.92 23.36
N ASP A 177 -8.37 3.43 24.25
CA ASP A 177 -7.28 4.37 23.94
C ASP A 177 -5.90 3.69 23.83
N GLU A 178 -5.83 2.36 23.97
CA GLU A 178 -4.58 1.60 23.92
C GLU A 178 -4.34 1.01 22.53
N GLN A 179 -3.13 1.21 22.01
CA GLN A 179 -2.66 0.60 20.77
C GLN A 179 -2.17 -0.82 21.07
N LEU A 180 -2.63 -1.80 20.29
CA LEU A 180 -2.22 -3.20 20.47
C LEU A 180 -0.95 -3.59 19.69
N ASP A 181 -0.25 -2.62 19.11
CA ASP A 181 0.88 -2.88 18.21
C ASP A 181 0.53 -3.82 17.03
N ILE A 182 -0.72 -3.81 16.58
CA ILE A 182 -1.20 -4.58 15.44
C ILE A 182 -1.65 -3.64 14.32
N GLY A 183 -1.14 -3.89 13.11
CA GLY A 183 -1.60 -3.25 11.88
C GLY A 183 -2.75 -4.02 11.21
N ILE A 184 -3.69 -3.29 10.63
CA ILE A 184 -4.76 -3.82 9.80
C ILE A 184 -4.41 -3.55 8.34
N VAL A 185 -4.37 -4.61 7.54
CA VAL A 185 -4.04 -4.56 6.12
C VAL A 185 -5.27 -4.92 5.31
N THR A 186 -5.67 -4.05 4.39
CA THR A 186 -6.73 -4.34 3.42
C THR A 186 -6.13 -5.06 2.22
N HIS A 187 -6.74 -6.18 1.81
CA HIS A 187 -6.21 -7.03 0.73
C HIS A 187 -6.02 -6.26 -0.60
N ALA A 188 -4.93 -6.59 -1.32
CA ALA A 188 -4.62 -5.96 -2.60
C ALA A 188 -5.69 -6.19 -3.68
N GLN A 189 -6.52 -7.22 -3.53
CA GLN A 189 -7.69 -7.44 -4.39
C GLN A 189 -8.58 -6.20 -4.51
N PHE A 190 -8.82 -5.47 -3.41
CA PHE A 190 -9.64 -4.27 -3.44
C PHE A 190 -8.92 -3.08 -4.10
N ILE A 191 -7.59 -3.09 -4.16
CA ILE A 191 -6.83 -2.13 -4.95
C ILE A 191 -7.07 -2.40 -6.44
N ARG A 192 -7.06 -3.68 -6.85
CA ARG A 192 -7.35 -4.08 -8.24
C ARG A 192 -8.75 -3.65 -8.66
N GLU A 193 -9.75 -3.93 -7.82
CA GLU A 193 -11.14 -3.52 -8.06
C GLU A 193 -11.28 -2.00 -8.18
N ALA A 194 -10.54 -1.23 -7.37
CA ALA A 194 -10.59 0.23 -7.41
C ALA A 194 -9.96 0.77 -8.70
N ILE A 195 -8.87 0.15 -9.16
CA ILE A 195 -8.24 0.48 -10.44
C ILE A 195 -9.20 0.17 -11.60
N THR A 196 -9.85 -0.99 -11.58
CA THR A 196 -10.86 -1.36 -12.59
C THR A 196 -12.01 -0.36 -12.63
N LEU A 197 -12.49 0.11 -11.47
CA LEU A 197 -13.52 1.16 -11.40
C LEU A 197 -13.02 2.47 -12.04
N LEU A 198 -11.82 2.92 -11.66
CA LEU A 198 -11.18 4.10 -12.26
C LEU A 198 -11.06 3.98 -13.79
N ASP A 199 -10.63 2.82 -14.31
CA ASP A 199 -10.46 2.61 -15.75
C ASP A 199 -11.80 2.59 -16.49
N THR A 200 -12.85 2.03 -15.88
CA THR A 200 -14.20 1.95 -16.44
C THR A 200 -14.84 3.33 -16.53
N GLU A 201 -14.81 4.11 -15.45
CA GLU A 201 -15.37 5.46 -15.38
C GLU A 201 -14.68 6.43 -16.35
N ARG A 202 -13.38 6.22 -16.60
CA ARG A 202 -12.63 7.02 -17.59
C ARG A 202 -12.87 6.60 -19.02
N SER A 203 -13.08 5.31 -19.24
CA SER A 203 -13.36 4.73 -20.55
C SER A 203 -14.86 4.78 -20.85
N GLY A 204 -15.57 5.82 -20.38
CA GLY A 204 -17.02 6.00 -20.57
C GLY A 204 -17.48 5.69 -22.01
N PRO A 205 -18.77 5.36 -22.20
CA PRO A 205 -19.29 4.87 -23.47
C PRO A 205 -18.97 5.78 -24.68
#